data_AF-X0RPB1-F1
#
_entry.id   AF-X0RPB1-F1
#
_cell.length_a   1.000
_cell.length_b   1.000
_cell.length_c   1.000
_cell.angle_alpha   90.00
_cell.angle_beta   90.00
_cell.angle_gamma   90.00
#
_symmetry.space_group_name_H-M   'P 1'
#
loop_
_entity.id
_entity.type
_entity.pdbx_description
1 polymer ?
#
loop_
_entity_poly.entity_id
_entity_poly.type
_entity_poly.pdbx_seq_one_letter_code
_entity_poly.pdbx_strand_id
1 'polypeptide(L)'
;QDANKYRAALPNEIQDILKKHEEAGTTDSEEYMGATMEYYKRHLCNLDPWPPELEKAFAELNFEVYGTMWGPNEFHATGSLKDYDRTEQLNEISVPTLFTAGRYDEATPEATALYQGFVPGASLEIFENSSHMAMHEETDLYVKVIREFLRNVEKD
;
A
#
# COMPACT_ATOMS: atom_id res chain seq x y z
N GLN A 1 1.22 11.67 2.66
CA GLN A 1 1.31 12.78 1.67
C GLN A 1 0.96 12.27 0.27
N ASP A 2 1.49 11.11 -0.12
CA ASP A 2 1.20 10.48 -1.42
C ASP A 2 -0.27 10.12 -1.64
N ALA A 3 -0.92 9.54 -0.62
CA ALA A 3 -2.35 9.27 -0.65
C ALA A 3 -3.18 10.51 -1.07
N ASN A 4 -2.84 11.70 -0.57
CA ASN A 4 -3.53 12.94 -0.95
C ASN A 4 -3.32 13.31 -2.43
N LYS A 5 -2.12 13.05 -2.97
CA LYS A 5 -1.82 13.27 -4.39
C LYS A 5 -2.66 12.34 -5.28
N TYR A 6 -2.77 11.07 -4.92
CA TYR A 6 -3.58 10.11 -5.67
C TYR A 6 -5.08 10.37 -5.53
N ARG A 7 -5.54 10.73 -4.34
CA ARG A 7 -6.92 11.18 -4.13
C ARG A 7 -7.28 12.39 -5.00
N ALA A 8 -6.38 13.37 -5.10
CA ALA A 8 -6.58 14.55 -5.94
C ALA A 8 -6.63 14.23 -7.45
N ALA A 9 -6.17 13.05 -7.86
CA ALA A 9 -6.22 12.58 -9.24
C ALA A 9 -7.49 11.76 -9.57
N LEU A 10 -8.32 11.43 -8.57
CA LEU A 10 -9.61 10.76 -8.80
C LEU A 10 -10.61 11.70 -9.48
N PRO A 11 -11.69 11.19 -10.09
CA PRO A 11 -12.78 12.03 -10.59
C PRO A 11 -13.34 12.94 -9.48
N ASN A 12 -13.68 14.19 -9.81
CA ASN A 12 -14.14 15.18 -8.82
C ASN A 12 -15.33 14.67 -7.98
N GLU A 13 -16.28 13.97 -8.60
CA GLU A 13 -17.42 13.36 -7.90
C GLU A 13 -16.98 12.37 -6.81
N ILE A 14 -15.98 11.55 -7.08
CA ILE A 14 -15.41 10.62 -6.11
C ILE A 14 -14.70 11.39 -4.98
N GLN A 15 -13.96 12.44 -5.31
CA GLN A 15 -13.31 13.28 -4.29
C GLN A 15 -14.33 13.93 -3.34
N ASP A 16 -15.44 14.45 -3.90
CA ASP A 16 -16.52 15.08 -3.13
C ASP A 16 -17.22 14.08 -2.20
N ILE A 17 -17.49 12.86 -2.68
CA ILE A 17 -18.05 11.77 -1.86
C ILE A 17 -17.11 11.44 -0.70
N LEU A 18 -15.82 11.18 -0.98
CA LEU A 18 -14.84 10.85 0.05
C LEU A 18 -14.80 11.93 1.13
N LYS A 19 -14.67 13.21 0.73
CA LYS A 19 -14.61 14.33 1.65
C LYS A 19 -15.88 14.47 2.50
N LYS A 20 -17.06 14.39 1.89
CA LYS A 20 -18.36 14.48 2.57
C LYS A 20 -18.47 13.46 3.71
N HIS A 21 -18.10 12.21 3.45
CA HIS A 21 -18.23 11.14 4.43
C HIS A 21 -17.16 11.19 5.52
N GLU A 22 -15.93 11.58 5.19
CA GLU A 22 -14.86 11.82 6.16
C GLU A 22 -15.23 12.96 7.13
N GLU A 23 -15.72 14.10 6.61
CA GLU A 23 -16.15 15.24 7.44
C GLU A 23 -17.37 14.90 8.31
N ALA A 24 -18.28 14.05 7.80
CA ALA A 24 -19.48 13.62 8.51
C ALA A 24 -19.26 12.40 9.44
N GLY A 25 -18.08 11.76 9.40
CA GLY A 25 -17.79 10.53 10.16
C GLY A 25 -18.63 9.31 9.74
N THR A 26 -19.03 9.24 8.46
CA THR A 26 -19.90 8.17 7.90
C THR A 26 -19.14 7.29 6.90
N THR A 27 -17.91 6.93 7.27
CA THR A 27 -16.96 6.17 6.45
C THR A 27 -17.29 4.68 6.36
N ASP A 28 -18.38 4.23 6.97
CA ASP A 28 -18.94 2.87 6.89
C ASP A 28 -20.08 2.76 5.87
N SER A 29 -20.45 3.86 5.20
CA SER A 29 -21.52 3.88 4.21
C SER A 29 -21.13 3.21 2.89
N GLU A 30 -22.11 2.60 2.20
CA GLU A 30 -21.92 2.00 0.88
C GLU A 30 -21.41 3.02 -0.16
N GLU A 31 -21.88 4.28 -0.08
CA GLU A 31 -21.45 5.38 -0.96
C GLU A 31 -19.95 5.66 -0.80
N TYR A 32 -19.47 5.70 0.45
CA TYR A 32 -18.04 5.89 0.74
C TYR A 32 -17.19 4.67 0.35
N MET A 33 -17.68 3.45 0.60
CA MET A 33 -17.00 2.23 0.17
C MET A 33 -16.87 2.18 -1.36
N GLY A 34 -17.93 2.53 -2.09
CA GLY A 34 -17.90 2.62 -3.56
C GLY A 34 -16.86 3.63 -4.07
N ALA A 35 -16.78 4.81 -3.45
CA ALA A 35 -15.76 5.80 -3.76
C ALA A 35 -14.34 5.33 -3.40
N THR A 36 -14.17 4.62 -2.28
CA THR A 36 -12.91 4.02 -1.85
C THR A 36 -12.41 2.99 -2.87
N MET A 37 -13.31 2.19 -3.45
CA MET A 37 -12.95 1.18 -4.45
C MET A 37 -12.33 1.79 -5.72
N GLU A 38 -12.65 3.03 -6.08
CA GLU A 38 -11.99 3.70 -7.19
C GLU A 38 -10.50 3.95 -6.91
N TYR A 39 -10.14 4.28 -5.67
CA TYR A 39 -8.73 4.33 -5.29
C TYR A 39 -8.10 2.95 -5.32
N TYR A 40 -8.75 1.94 -4.73
CA TYR A 40 -8.19 0.59 -4.62
C TYR A 40 -7.93 -0.07 -5.97
N LYS A 41 -8.82 0.09 -6.96
CA LYS A 41 -8.59 -0.44 -8.32
C LYS A 41 -7.38 0.16 -9.04
N ARG A 42 -6.90 1.32 -8.58
CA ARG A 42 -5.76 2.03 -9.19
C ARG A 42 -4.46 1.78 -8.43
N HIS A 43 -4.53 1.70 -7.10
CA HIS A 43 -3.36 1.78 -6.23
C HIS A 43 -3.18 0.62 -5.26
N LEU A 44 -4.24 -0.16 -4.98
CA LEU A 44 -4.17 -1.34 -4.12
C LEU A 44 -4.01 -2.62 -4.96
N CYS A 45 -4.98 -2.91 -5.81
CA CYS A 45 -4.93 -4.06 -6.73
C CYS A 45 -5.64 -3.72 -8.04
N ASN A 46 -4.89 -3.79 -9.14
CA ASN A 46 -5.35 -3.43 -10.48
C ASN A 46 -5.94 -4.61 -11.29
N LEU A 47 -5.93 -5.82 -10.73
CA LEU A 47 -6.59 -6.97 -11.32
C LEU A 47 -8.11 -6.78 -11.31
N ASP A 48 -8.79 -7.25 -12.34
CA ASP A 48 -10.26 -7.31 -12.39
C ASP A 48 -10.68 -8.63 -13.06
N PRO A 49 -11.30 -9.57 -12.32
CA PRO A 49 -11.67 -9.47 -10.90
C PRO A 49 -10.46 -9.52 -9.94
N TRP A 50 -10.67 -9.09 -8.69
CA TRP A 50 -9.67 -9.27 -7.63
C TRP A 50 -9.41 -10.76 -7.36
N PRO A 51 -8.20 -11.12 -6.89
CA PRO A 51 -7.92 -12.46 -6.43
C PRO A 51 -8.90 -12.89 -5.32
N PRO A 52 -9.43 -14.12 -5.33
CA PRO A 52 -10.36 -14.59 -4.29
C PRO A 52 -9.79 -14.49 -2.87
N GLU A 53 -8.47 -14.66 -2.73
CA GLU A 53 -7.77 -14.54 -1.45
C GLU A 53 -7.80 -13.10 -0.92
N LEU A 54 -7.72 -12.11 -1.82
CA LEU A 54 -7.81 -10.70 -1.46
C LEU A 54 -9.24 -10.33 -1.04
N GLU A 55 -10.25 -10.77 -1.81
CA GLU A 55 -11.66 -10.57 -1.45
C GLU A 55 -11.98 -11.18 -0.08
N LYS A 56 -11.49 -12.41 0.16
CA LYS A 56 -11.65 -13.08 1.45
C LYS A 56 -10.97 -12.31 2.59
N ALA A 57 -9.74 -11.81 2.38
CA ALA A 57 -9.02 -11.03 3.39
C ALA A 57 -9.79 -9.77 3.81
N PHE A 58 -10.40 -9.06 2.86
CA PHE A 58 -11.27 -7.91 3.17
C PHE A 58 -12.57 -8.31 3.87
N ALA A 59 -13.20 -9.41 3.46
CA ALA A 59 -14.43 -9.90 4.08
C ALA A 59 -14.23 -10.36 5.53
N GLU A 60 -13.05 -10.86 5.88
CA GLU A 60 -12.69 -11.36 7.22
C GLU A 60 -11.88 -10.36 8.05
N LEU A 61 -11.69 -9.12 7.58
CA LEU A 61 -10.91 -8.09 8.25
C LEU A 61 -11.45 -7.79 9.65
N ASN A 62 -10.59 -7.85 10.67
CA ASN A 62 -10.93 -7.37 12.00
C ASN A 62 -10.88 -5.84 12.05
N PHE A 63 -12.02 -5.20 11.78
CA PHE A 63 -12.12 -3.75 11.74
C PHE A 63 -11.94 -3.07 13.10
N GLU A 64 -12.15 -3.76 14.23
CA GLU A 64 -11.86 -3.19 15.55
C GLU A 64 -10.37 -2.88 15.69
N VAL A 65 -9.51 -3.83 15.31
CA VAL A 65 -8.06 -3.64 15.34
C VAL A 65 -7.61 -2.69 14.24
N TYR A 66 -8.05 -2.93 13.00
CA TYR A 66 -7.63 -2.14 11.84
C TYR A 66 -8.06 -0.66 11.96
N GLY A 67 -9.33 -0.40 12.29
CA GLY A 67 -9.85 0.96 12.46
C GLY A 67 -9.23 1.70 13.64
N THR A 68 -8.88 1.00 14.73
CA THR A 68 -8.20 1.60 15.89
C THR A 68 -6.77 2.02 15.56
N MET A 69 -6.02 1.19 14.83
CA MET A 69 -4.61 1.44 14.57
C MET A 69 -4.38 2.29 13.33
N TRP A 70 -5.11 2.02 12.26
CA TRP A 70 -4.92 2.64 10.96
C TRP A 70 -5.97 3.72 10.69
N GLY A 71 -7.23 3.32 10.53
CA GLY A 71 -8.33 4.20 10.14
C GLY A 71 -9.35 3.45 9.31
N PRO A 72 -10.31 4.14 8.66
CA PRO A 72 -11.35 3.49 7.88
C PRO A 72 -10.88 2.83 6.59
N ASN A 73 -9.78 3.28 5.99
CA ASN A 73 -9.22 2.72 4.74
C ASN A 73 -7.75 3.15 4.52
N GLU A 74 -7.12 2.63 3.45
CA GLU A 74 -5.68 2.78 3.19
C GLU A 74 -5.19 4.23 3.00
N PHE A 75 -6.06 5.14 2.58
CA PHE A 75 -5.69 6.54 2.31
C PHE A 75 -6.20 7.53 3.36
N HIS A 76 -6.86 7.07 4.42
CA HIS A 76 -7.41 7.90 5.49
C HIS A 76 -6.99 7.38 6.86
N ALA A 77 -5.70 7.49 7.17
CA ALA A 77 -5.16 7.08 8.46
C ALA A 77 -5.55 8.07 9.58
N THR A 78 -6.44 7.65 10.48
CA THR A 78 -6.93 8.44 11.63
C THR A 78 -6.67 7.76 12.98
N GLY A 79 -6.18 6.53 12.96
CA GLY A 79 -5.91 5.70 14.13
C GLY A 79 -4.61 6.05 14.84
N SER A 80 -4.19 5.17 15.75
CA SER A 80 -3.01 5.38 16.60
C SER A 80 -1.68 5.43 15.84
N LEU A 81 -1.61 4.90 14.61
CA LEU A 81 -0.40 4.92 13.78
C LEU A 81 -0.26 6.18 12.91
N LYS A 82 -1.21 7.12 12.94
CA LYS A 82 -1.21 8.30 12.05
C LYS A 82 0.05 9.18 12.13
N ASP A 83 0.70 9.21 13.30
CA ASP A 83 1.92 9.98 13.56
C ASP A 83 3.16 9.06 13.74
N TYR A 84 3.04 7.76 13.43
CA TYR A 84 4.13 6.81 13.58
C TYR A 84 5.22 7.07 12.53
N ASP A 85 6.44 7.33 12.99
CA ASP A 85 7.60 7.55 12.13
C ASP A 85 8.86 6.98 12.79
N ARG A 86 9.60 6.16 12.03
CA ARG A 86 10.91 5.58 12.40
C ARG A 86 11.97 5.79 11.33
N THR A 87 11.77 6.77 10.44
CA THR A 87 12.69 7.07 9.34
C THR A 87 14.13 7.26 9.81
N GLU A 88 14.32 7.94 10.94
CA GLU A 88 15.67 8.19 11.51
C GLU A 88 16.41 6.93 11.97
N GLN A 89 15.69 5.82 12.21
CA GLN A 89 16.27 4.55 12.68
C GLN A 89 16.59 3.59 11.53
N LEU A 90 16.20 3.89 10.29
CA LEU A 90 16.43 3.00 9.16
C LEU A 90 17.92 2.76 8.87
N ASN A 91 18.78 3.70 9.24
CA ASN A 91 20.23 3.54 9.14
C ASN A 91 20.80 2.46 10.10
N GLU A 92 20.04 2.05 11.11
CA GLU A 92 20.45 1.04 12.09
C GLU A 92 20.29 -0.39 11.54
N ILE A 93 19.57 -0.57 10.44
CA ILE A 93 19.37 -1.87 9.79
C ILE A 93 20.68 -2.30 9.12
N SER A 94 21.27 -3.38 9.64
CA SER A 94 22.56 -3.91 9.14
C SER A 94 22.43 -5.25 8.38
N VAL A 95 21.23 -5.79 8.26
CA VAL A 95 20.98 -7.04 7.52
C VAL A 95 20.66 -6.74 6.05
N PRO A 96 20.96 -7.67 5.12
CA PRO A 96 20.53 -7.53 3.73
C PRO A 96 19.04 -7.25 3.66
N THR A 97 18.67 -6.21 2.92
CA THR A 97 17.29 -5.71 2.86
C THR A 97 16.89 -5.46 1.41
N LEU A 98 15.73 -5.98 1.02
CA LEU A 98 15.10 -5.71 -0.27
C LEU A 98 13.82 -4.92 -0.03
N PHE A 99 13.69 -3.78 -0.70
CA PHE A 99 12.45 -3.05 -0.85
C PHE A 99 11.77 -3.45 -2.17
N THR A 100 10.45 -3.50 -2.15
CA THR A 100 9.63 -3.80 -3.33
C THR A 100 8.47 -2.81 -3.40
N ALA A 101 8.14 -2.34 -4.59
CA ALA A 101 6.91 -1.57 -4.81
C ALA A 101 6.36 -1.81 -6.23
N GLY A 102 5.05 -1.74 -6.40
CA GLY A 102 4.45 -1.65 -7.74
C GLY A 102 4.61 -0.25 -8.34
N ARG A 103 4.63 -0.14 -9.67
CA ARG A 103 4.66 1.16 -10.37
C ARG A 103 3.47 2.06 -10.02
N TYR A 104 2.32 1.47 -9.68
CA TYR A 104 1.08 2.18 -9.36
C TYR A 104 0.72 2.14 -7.88
N ASP A 105 1.62 1.66 -7.04
CA ASP A 105 1.44 1.37 -5.61
C ASP A 105 1.06 2.60 -4.78
N GLU A 106 0.17 2.44 -3.81
CA GLU A 106 -0.15 3.45 -2.79
C GLU A 106 1.06 3.78 -1.89
N ALA A 107 1.93 2.81 -1.64
CA ALA A 107 3.29 3.00 -1.15
C ALA A 107 4.21 3.33 -2.34
N THR A 108 4.17 4.60 -2.76
CA THR A 108 4.70 5.02 -4.07
C THR A 108 6.14 4.57 -4.33
N PRO A 109 6.51 4.28 -5.59
CA PRO A 109 7.90 4.01 -5.96
C PRO A 109 8.88 5.08 -5.46
N GLU A 110 8.46 6.35 -5.48
CA GLU A 110 9.28 7.47 -5.01
C GLU A 110 9.50 7.43 -3.49
N ALA A 111 8.44 7.19 -2.70
CA ALA A 111 8.56 7.04 -1.25
C ALA A 111 9.37 5.79 -0.89
N THR A 112 9.10 4.66 -1.54
CA THR A 112 9.83 3.41 -1.32
C THR A 112 11.32 3.56 -1.65
N ALA A 113 11.67 4.26 -2.74
CA ALA A 113 13.05 4.57 -3.08
C ALA A 113 13.72 5.51 -2.06
N LEU A 114 12.98 6.51 -1.55
CA LEU A 114 13.47 7.38 -0.48
C LEU A 114 13.81 6.56 0.77
N TYR A 115 12.91 5.68 1.21
CA TYR A 115 13.12 4.82 2.38
C TYR A 115 14.26 3.81 2.18
N GLN A 116 14.35 3.21 1.00
CA GLN A 116 15.48 2.34 0.64
C GLN A 116 16.82 3.08 0.75
N GLY A 117 16.87 4.35 0.32
CA GLY A 117 18.07 5.18 0.43
C GLY A 117 18.57 5.44 1.86
N PHE A 118 17.72 5.23 2.88
CA PHE A 118 18.11 5.34 4.29
C PHE A 118 18.69 4.04 4.87
N VAL A 119 18.50 2.90 4.20
CA VAL A 119 19.00 1.60 4.67
C VAL A 119 20.31 1.24 3.97
N PRO A 120 21.45 1.14 4.71
CA PRO A 120 22.74 0.82 4.12
C PRO A 120 22.73 -0.51 3.35
N GLY A 121 23.10 -0.46 2.07
CA GLY A 121 23.22 -1.65 1.24
C GLY A 121 21.88 -2.30 0.82
N ALA A 122 20.74 -1.66 1.10
CA ALA A 122 19.46 -2.16 0.63
C ALA A 122 19.33 -2.09 -0.89
N SER A 123 18.57 -3.01 -1.48
CA SER A 123 18.17 -2.98 -2.90
C SER A 123 16.69 -2.63 -3.04
N LEU A 124 16.29 -2.23 -4.26
CA LEU A 124 14.90 -1.90 -4.61
C LEU A 124 14.53 -2.63 -5.90
N GLU A 125 13.37 -3.27 -5.93
CA GLU A 125 12.71 -3.75 -7.14
C GLU A 125 11.40 -3.00 -7.35
N ILE A 126 11.19 -2.45 -8.55
CA ILE A 126 9.91 -1.87 -8.96
C ILE A 126 9.22 -2.78 -9.96
N PHE A 127 8.02 -3.24 -9.61
CA PHE A 127 7.18 -4.09 -10.43
C PHE A 127 6.36 -3.23 -11.39
N GLU A 128 6.81 -3.15 -12.64
CA GLU A 128 6.34 -2.15 -13.62
C GLU A 128 4.86 -2.27 -14.01
N ASN A 129 4.23 -3.42 -13.79
CA ASN A 129 2.81 -3.65 -14.08
C ASN A 129 1.95 -3.90 -12.83
N SER A 130 2.48 -3.60 -11.65
CA SER A 130 1.81 -3.85 -10.37
C SER A 130 1.43 -2.55 -9.64
N SER A 131 0.44 -2.66 -8.77
CA SER A 131 0.12 -1.71 -7.70
C SER A 131 0.59 -2.28 -6.35
N HIS A 132 -0.18 -2.17 -5.26
CA HIS A 132 0.26 -2.62 -3.93
C HIS A 132 0.39 -4.16 -3.83
N MET A 133 -0.38 -4.90 -4.62
CA MET A 133 -0.47 -6.36 -4.54
C MET A 133 0.38 -7.07 -5.61
N ALA A 134 1.64 -6.63 -5.77
CA ALA A 134 2.58 -7.16 -6.78
C ALA A 134 2.76 -8.69 -6.73
N MET A 135 2.61 -9.29 -5.55
CA MET A 135 2.66 -10.75 -5.38
C MET A 135 1.51 -11.50 -6.08
N HIS A 136 0.39 -10.82 -6.35
CA HIS A 136 -0.70 -11.34 -7.17
C HIS A 136 -0.60 -10.85 -8.61
N GLU A 137 -0.34 -9.56 -8.80
CA GLU A 137 -0.36 -8.88 -10.11
C GLU A 137 0.77 -9.35 -11.05
N GLU A 138 1.97 -9.59 -10.52
CA GLU A 138 3.14 -10.08 -11.26
C GLU A 138 3.77 -11.29 -10.56
N THR A 139 2.94 -12.27 -10.15
CA THR A 139 3.30 -13.42 -9.31
C THR A 139 4.64 -14.08 -9.68
N ASP A 140 4.85 -14.44 -10.96
CA ASP A 140 6.06 -15.14 -11.40
C ASP A 140 7.32 -14.28 -11.22
N LEU A 141 7.23 -12.99 -11.55
CA LEU A 141 8.34 -12.04 -11.37
C LEU A 141 8.59 -11.80 -9.88
N TYR A 142 7.54 -11.60 -9.09
CA TYR A 142 7.63 -11.42 -7.65
C TYR A 142 8.35 -12.60 -6.98
N VAL A 143 7.90 -13.83 -7.26
CA VAL A 143 8.52 -15.05 -6.72
C VAL A 143 9.98 -15.18 -7.18
N LYS A 144 10.30 -14.82 -8.43
CA LYS A 144 11.68 -14.82 -8.93
C LYS A 144 12.56 -13.84 -8.15
N VAL A 145 12.14 -12.58 -8.01
CA VAL A 145 12.88 -11.53 -7.31
C VAL A 145 13.17 -11.93 -5.86
N ILE A 146 12.14 -12.39 -5.13
CA ILE A 146 12.31 -12.84 -3.74
C ILE A 146 13.28 -14.03 -3.65
N ARG A 147 13.17 -15.03 -4.55
CA ARG A 147 14.08 -16.17 -4.56
C ARG A 147 15.52 -15.78 -4.89
N GLU A 148 15.73 -14.84 -5.81
CA GLU A 148 17.06 -14.35 -6.16
C GLU A 148 17.70 -13.59 -5.00
N PHE A 149 16.92 -12.76 -4.31
CA PHE A 149 17.36 -12.09 -3.08
C PHE A 149 17.78 -13.10 -2.00
N LEU A 150 16.90 -14.06 -1.65
CA LEU A 150 17.20 -15.07 -0.63
C LEU A 150 18.45 -15.89 -0.99
N ARG A 151 18.58 -16.32 -2.24
CA ARG A 151 19.78 -17.04 -2.72
C ARG A 151 21.05 -16.22 -2.64
N ASN A 152 20.98 -14.90 -2.76
CA ASN A 152 22.15 -14.04 -2.66
C ASN A 152 22.55 -13.83 -1.19
N VAL A 153 21.58 -13.77 -0.29
CA VAL A 153 21.82 -13.68 1.16
C VAL A 153 22.35 -14.99 1.76
N GLU A 154 21.90 -16.15 1.26
CA GLU A 154 22.31 -17.47 1.75
C GLU A 154 23.67 -17.98 1.20
N LYS A 155 24.33 -17.23 0.31
CA LYS A 155 25.63 -17.61 -0.26
C LYS A 155 26.81 -17.33 0.68
N ASP A 156 26.58 -16.54 1.72
CA ASP A 156 27.55 -16.23 2.79
C ASP A 156 27.36 -17.15 4.00
#